data_AF-A0A3S0ZX66-F1
#
_entry.id   AF-A0A3S0ZX66-F1
#
_cell.length_a   1.000
_cell.length_b   1.000
_cell.length_c   1.000
_cell.angle_alpha   90.00
_cell.angle_beta   90.00
_cell.angle_gamma   90.00
#
_symmetry.space_group_name_H-M   'P 1'
#
loop_
_entity.id
_entity.type
_entity.pdbx_description
1 polymer ?
#
loop_
_entity_poly.entity_id
_entity_poly.type
_entity_poly.pdbx_seq_one_letter_code
_entity_poly.pdbx_strand_id
1 'polypeptide(L)'
;MSSGMVSWLSLVCLVLAVYVVLGHDDSLAGSRSSKLAPLKLTVTPAHITRKVTQHVTLRCEVDFHFGSKIESLHWMRILKKTPGGWSLVAQQRESMGTESSSPHATVVGDLGDSLKDAFLEVKWLVADGDVFGVYVCDALGLETNIKFVVEKSSELPIWEQNITAQSLLDLMIETHSELREETDDIANDVNNNTLLMADLISRVIKLEREMEDHTHEVSGGHVFSPNSSLVWPGGYLGLLMPESGCPRDPAFHSANSSFVKFHMESLENQTCHDHQPQFHLSKPVTTETGSDCFVNLKFCEASGEASETTWPEGSYCVNWNIDHQCPPRFEPGRVVLDQVDGTQSHFVDSRVVELSGTYTYLHFCCKETLPHDMPMVLPTESPFFLYRFGGTCQQVQGMQVTPEYIDIDTEDTINGDAGHGMHADVVIHPGEPT
;
A
#
# COMPACT_ATOMS: atom_id res chain seq x y z
N MET A 1 8.77 -27.56 -38.63
CA MET A 1 9.52 -26.29 -38.61
C MET A 1 9.93 -26.02 -37.17
N SER A 2 11.03 -26.62 -36.69
CA SER A 2 11.45 -26.50 -35.27
C SER A 2 12.98 -26.63 -35.16
N SER A 3 13.73 -25.61 -35.60
CA SER A 3 15.17 -25.54 -35.31
C SER A 3 15.66 -24.10 -35.09
N GLY A 4 14.80 -23.20 -34.59
CA GLY A 4 15.13 -21.79 -34.41
C GLY A 4 15.40 -21.35 -32.96
N MET A 5 14.88 -22.04 -31.94
CA MET A 5 14.88 -21.53 -30.56
C MET A 5 16.07 -21.99 -29.68
N VAL A 6 16.89 -22.94 -30.15
CA VAL A 6 18.02 -23.46 -29.36
C VAL A 6 19.27 -22.56 -29.43
N SER A 7 19.29 -21.56 -30.32
CA SER A 7 20.50 -20.75 -30.57
C SER A 7 20.66 -19.52 -29.67
N TRP A 8 19.61 -19.07 -28.97
CA TRP A 8 19.67 -17.84 -28.16
C TRP A 8 20.11 -18.08 -26.72
N LEU A 9 19.73 -19.22 -26.12
CA LEU A 9 20.11 -19.57 -24.75
C LEU A 9 21.61 -19.87 -24.60
N SER A 10 22.26 -20.46 -25.63
CA SER A 10 23.70 -20.70 -25.60
C SER A 10 24.55 -19.44 -25.76
N LEU A 11 24.02 -18.36 -26.37
CA LEU A 11 24.77 -17.12 -26.55
C LEU A 11 24.79 -16.27 -25.27
N VAL A 12 23.69 -16.28 -24.50
CA VAL A 12 23.59 -15.53 -23.23
C VAL A 12 24.48 -16.14 -22.15
N CYS A 13 24.60 -17.47 -22.08
CA CYS A 13 25.54 -18.13 -21.17
C CYS A 13 27.02 -17.85 -21.50
N LEU A 14 27.35 -17.66 -22.78
CA LEU A 14 28.73 -17.38 -23.21
C LEU A 14 29.15 -15.93 -22.93
N VAL A 15 28.22 -14.97 -23.00
CA VAL A 15 28.51 -13.56 -22.69
C VAL A 15 28.73 -13.33 -21.18
N LEU A 16 28.03 -14.08 -20.32
CA LEU A 16 28.25 -14.02 -18.86
C LEU A 16 29.56 -14.71 -18.42
N ALA A 17 30.00 -15.75 -19.14
CA ALA A 17 31.26 -16.44 -18.83
C ALA A 17 32.52 -15.61 -19.19
N VAL A 18 32.45 -14.72 -20.19
CA VAL A 18 33.61 -13.92 -20.61
C VAL A 18 33.89 -12.74 -19.67
N TYR A 19 32.89 -12.22 -18.95
CA TYR A 19 33.10 -11.13 -17.98
C TYR A 19 33.77 -11.59 -16.66
N VAL A 20 33.74 -12.88 -16.35
CA VAL A 20 34.28 -13.42 -15.08
C VAL A 20 35.78 -13.77 -15.17
N VAL A 21 36.34 -13.91 -16.38
CA VAL A 21 37.70 -14.46 -16.58
C VAL A 21 38.80 -13.39 -16.77
N LEU A 22 38.46 -12.12 -16.94
CA LEU A 22 39.46 -11.05 -16.98
C LEU A 22 39.54 -10.33 -15.64
N GLY A 23 40.33 -10.90 -14.74
CA GLY A 23 40.81 -10.22 -13.55
C GLY A 23 41.59 -8.96 -13.94
N HIS A 24 41.17 -7.83 -13.39
CA HIS A 24 42.02 -6.66 -13.26
C HIS A 24 42.35 -6.52 -11.77
N ASP A 25 43.61 -6.84 -11.47
CA ASP A 25 44.30 -6.43 -10.26
C ASP A 25 44.36 -4.89 -10.28
N ASP A 26 43.89 -4.24 -9.22
CA ASP A 26 44.21 -2.85 -8.91
C ASP A 26 44.03 -2.64 -7.40
N SER A 27 45.13 -2.87 -6.69
CA SER A 27 45.41 -2.28 -5.40
C SER A 27 45.45 -0.75 -5.51
N LEU A 28 44.33 -0.06 -5.32
CA LEU A 28 44.32 1.37 -5.02
C LEU A 28 43.25 1.68 -3.96
N ALA A 29 43.73 1.88 -2.73
CA ALA A 29 43.03 2.64 -1.72
C ALA A 29 42.74 4.05 -2.26
N GLY A 30 41.48 4.47 -2.24
CA GLY A 30 41.11 5.82 -2.67
C GLY A 30 39.63 6.06 -2.87
N SER A 31 38.91 6.28 -1.76
CA SER A 31 37.72 7.14 -1.66
C SER A 31 36.60 6.93 -2.71
N ARG A 32 35.72 5.94 -2.48
CA ARG A 32 34.30 6.12 -2.82
C ARG A 32 33.66 6.87 -1.66
N SER A 33 33.24 8.10 -1.93
CA SER A 33 32.49 8.94 -1.01
C SER A 33 31.22 8.20 -0.56
N SER A 34 31.29 7.54 0.61
CA SER A 34 30.12 7.13 1.34
C SER A 34 29.41 8.42 1.75
N LYS A 35 28.25 8.70 1.14
CA LYS A 35 27.36 9.74 1.67
C LYS A 35 27.14 9.42 3.15
N LEU A 36 27.57 10.34 4.00
CA LEU A 36 27.38 10.25 5.45
C LEU A 36 25.88 10.09 5.69
N ALA A 37 25.49 9.00 6.34
CA ALA A 37 24.10 8.61 6.50
C ALA A 37 23.78 8.48 7.99
N PRO A 38 22.73 9.13 8.49
CA PRO A 38 22.37 9.12 9.92
C PRO A 38 21.73 7.81 10.38
N LEU A 39 21.47 6.87 9.45
CA LEU A 39 21.10 5.49 9.75
C LEU A 39 22.23 4.54 9.35
N LYS A 40 22.43 3.54 10.20
CA LYS A 40 23.41 2.49 10.02
C LYS A 40 22.71 1.15 9.83
N LEU A 41 23.02 0.51 8.71
CA LEU A 41 22.61 -0.86 8.45
C LEU A 41 23.83 -1.77 8.59
N THR A 42 23.72 -2.81 9.40
CA THR A 42 24.81 -3.75 9.68
C THR A 42 24.34 -5.18 9.54
N VAL A 43 25.25 -6.06 9.11
CA VAL A 43 25.00 -7.50 9.03
C VAL A 43 26.00 -8.26 9.89
N THR A 44 25.52 -9.24 10.65
CA THR A 44 26.34 -10.11 11.50
C THR A 44 25.97 -11.58 11.25
N PRO A 45 26.93 -12.48 11.01
CA PRO A 45 28.36 -12.19 10.82
C PRO A 45 28.64 -11.50 9.47
N ALA A 46 29.78 -10.80 9.36
CA ALA A 46 30.16 -10.05 8.16
C ALA A 46 30.46 -10.95 6.94
N HIS A 47 30.84 -12.20 7.19
CA HIS A 47 31.09 -13.20 6.16
C HIS A 47 29.98 -14.24 6.19
N ILE A 48 29.19 -14.28 5.11
CA ILE A 48 28.02 -15.14 5.00
C ILE A 48 28.23 -16.12 3.85
N THR A 49 28.09 -17.40 4.17
CA THR A 49 28.12 -18.50 3.22
C THR A 49 26.76 -19.18 3.23
N ARG A 50 26.17 -19.31 2.04
CA ARG A 50 24.84 -19.90 1.83
C ARG A 50 24.76 -21.30 2.45
N LYS A 51 23.64 -21.59 3.12
CA LYS A 51 23.30 -22.80 3.90
C LYS A 51 24.30 -23.19 5.01
N VAL A 52 25.40 -22.45 5.20
CA VAL A 52 26.45 -22.75 6.19
C VAL A 52 26.36 -21.79 7.37
N THR A 53 26.27 -20.48 7.09
CA THR A 53 26.21 -19.47 8.15
C THR A 53 24.86 -19.54 8.86
N GLN A 54 24.89 -19.67 10.18
CA GLN A 54 23.70 -19.68 11.03
C GLN A 54 23.55 -18.35 11.77
N HIS A 55 22.33 -18.04 12.20
CA HIS A 55 21.99 -16.86 13.00
C HIS A 55 22.43 -15.55 12.34
N VAL A 56 22.08 -15.37 11.07
CA VAL A 56 22.35 -14.12 10.36
C VAL A 56 21.41 -13.05 10.89
N THR A 57 21.96 -11.91 11.28
CA THR A 57 21.20 -10.75 11.75
C THR A 57 21.51 -9.55 10.87
N LEU A 58 20.47 -8.93 10.33
CA LEU A 58 20.51 -7.62 9.69
C LEU A 58 19.88 -6.60 10.63
N ARG A 59 20.66 -5.64 11.11
CA ARG A 59 20.25 -4.65 12.11
C ARG A 59 20.34 -3.25 11.54
N CYS A 60 19.23 -2.52 11.62
CA CYS A 60 19.17 -1.09 11.42
C CYS A 60 19.12 -0.36 12.77
N GLU A 61 19.93 0.68 12.91
CA GLU A 61 19.99 1.57 14.07
C GLU A 61 20.40 2.98 13.62
N VAL A 62 20.21 3.97 14.48
CA VAL A 62 20.66 5.35 14.24
C VAL A 62 22.17 5.46 14.43
N ASP A 63 22.88 6.10 13.50
CA ASP A 63 24.33 6.35 13.59
C ASP A 63 24.63 7.70 14.25
N PHE A 64 24.95 7.69 15.54
CA PHE A 64 25.24 8.94 16.28
C PHE A 64 26.52 9.66 15.86
N HIS A 65 27.36 9.06 15.01
CA HIS A 65 28.51 9.78 14.43
C HIS A 65 28.08 10.81 13.40
N PHE A 66 26.86 10.66 12.86
CA PHE A 66 26.27 11.55 11.89
C PHE A 66 24.99 12.12 12.50
N GLY A 67 24.91 13.46 12.62
CA GLY A 67 23.73 14.09 13.18
C GLY A 67 22.47 13.66 12.41
N SER A 68 21.53 13.04 13.10
CA SER A 68 20.19 12.81 12.57
C SER A 68 19.37 14.09 12.74
N LYS A 69 18.55 14.40 11.75
CA LYS A 69 17.53 15.46 11.86
C LYS A 69 16.29 14.96 12.57
N ILE A 70 16.14 13.66 12.75
CA ILE A 70 15.03 13.07 13.47
C ILE A 70 15.28 13.31 14.96
N GLU A 71 14.23 13.73 15.67
CA GLU A 71 14.13 13.82 17.13
C GLU A 71 13.12 12.81 17.70
N SER A 72 12.06 12.49 16.95
CA SER A 72 11.05 11.47 17.29
C SER A 72 10.79 10.55 16.10
N LEU A 73 10.78 9.23 16.30
CA LEU A 73 10.60 8.21 15.26
C LEU A 73 9.15 7.72 15.19
N HIS A 74 8.59 7.68 13.98
CA HIS A 74 7.27 7.07 13.72
C HIS A 74 7.36 5.66 13.15
N TRP A 75 8.31 5.43 12.24
CA TRP A 75 8.57 4.10 11.72
C TRP A 75 10.01 3.91 11.28
N MET A 76 10.40 2.65 11.20
CA MET A 76 11.65 2.20 10.61
C MET A 76 11.40 0.98 9.74
N ARG A 77 12.07 0.89 8.59
CA ARG A 77 11.92 -0.22 7.63
C ARG A 77 13.26 -0.71 7.13
N ILE A 78 13.30 -1.99 6.79
CA ILE A 78 14.37 -2.58 6.00
C ILE A 78 13.78 -3.00 4.65
N LEU A 79 14.42 -2.57 3.58
CA LEU A 79 14.02 -2.81 2.20
C LEU A 79 15.11 -3.60 1.46
N LYS A 80 14.70 -4.49 0.55
CA LYS A 80 15.57 -5.25 -0.34
C LYS A 80 15.38 -4.78 -1.78
N LYS A 81 16.47 -4.68 -2.54
CA LYS A 81 16.43 -4.29 -3.96
C LYS A 81 15.97 -5.47 -4.81
N THR A 82 14.98 -5.22 -5.67
CA THR A 82 14.39 -6.17 -6.63
C THR A 82 14.39 -5.55 -8.03
N PRO A 83 14.11 -6.32 -9.10
CA PRO A 83 13.96 -5.77 -10.45
C PRO A 83 12.87 -4.68 -10.55
N GLY A 84 11.81 -4.76 -9.74
CA GLY A 84 10.72 -3.80 -9.67
C GLY A 84 10.96 -2.59 -8.76
N GLY A 85 12.15 -2.48 -8.16
CA GLY A 85 12.50 -1.42 -7.20
C GLY A 85 12.75 -1.96 -5.79
N TRP A 86 12.40 -1.19 -4.76
CA TRP A 86 12.62 -1.59 -3.36
C TRP A 86 11.38 -2.34 -2.83
N SER A 87 11.59 -3.55 -2.30
CA SER A 87 10.55 -4.35 -1.66
C SER A 87 10.70 -4.32 -0.14
N LEU A 88 9.60 -4.30 0.60
CA LEU A 88 9.60 -4.38 2.06
C LEU A 88 10.14 -5.74 2.53
N VAL A 89 11.00 -5.74 3.55
CA VAL A 89 11.48 -6.95 4.27
C VAL A 89 10.93 -6.98 5.69
N ALA A 90 11.03 -5.84 6.37
CA ALA A 90 10.60 -5.68 7.75
C ALA A 90 10.20 -4.23 8.03
N GLN A 91 9.22 -4.04 8.92
CA GLN A 91 8.77 -2.74 9.39
C GLN A 91 8.49 -2.77 10.90
N GLN A 92 8.81 -1.68 11.60
CA GLN A 92 8.32 -1.39 12.94
C GLN A 92 7.58 -0.04 12.90
N ARG A 93 6.36 0.01 13.43
CA ARG A 93 5.56 1.24 13.60
C ARG A 93 5.24 1.47 15.07
N GLU A 94 5.12 2.74 15.45
CA GLU A 94 4.81 3.19 16.82
C GLU A 94 3.53 2.55 17.42
N SER A 95 2.55 2.17 16.60
CA SER A 95 1.23 1.68 17.04
C SER A 95 0.79 0.32 16.49
N MET A 96 1.53 -0.28 15.54
CA MET A 96 1.11 -1.52 14.86
C MET A 96 2.06 -2.72 15.07
N GLY A 97 3.15 -2.54 15.82
CA GLY A 97 4.11 -3.61 16.09
C GLY A 97 5.04 -3.90 14.89
N THR A 98 5.65 -5.09 14.90
CA THR A 98 6.58 -5.55 13.86
C THR A 98 5.88 -6.33 12.77
N GLU A 99 6.17 -6.01 11.52
CA GLU A 99 5.72 -6.77 10.34
C GLU A 99 6.92 -7.35 9.59
N SER A 100 6.76 -8.58 9.07
CA SER A 100 7.75 -9.24 8.21
C SER A 100 7.09 -9.75 6.94
N SER A 101 7.76 -9.56 5.82
CA SER A 101 7.37 -10.15 4.53
C SER A 101 8.16 -11.42 4.19
N SER A 102 9.16 -11.81 5.02
CA SER A 102 9.98 -13.00 4.78
C SER A 102 9.53 -14.15 5.70
N PRO A 103 9.05 -15.28 5.14
CA PRO A 103 8.53 -16.40 5.93
C PRO A 103 9.63 -17.12 6.75
N HIS A 104 10.89 -16.96 6.36
CA HIS A 104 12.05 -17.59 7.00
C HIS A 104 12.78 -16.68 8.00
N ALA A 105 12.26 -15.47 8.22
CA ALA A 105 12.89 -14.48 9.09
C ALA A 105 12.03 -14.18 10.33
N THR A 106 12.70 -14.01 11.47
CA THR A 106 12.08 -13.38 12.64
C THR A 106 12.45 -11.91 12.67
N VAL A 107 11.45 -11.04 12.86
CA VAL A 107 11.64 -9.60 12.97
C VAL A 107 11.44 -9.15 14.40
N VAL A 108 12.33 -8.28 14.88
CA VAL A 108 12.22 -7.63 16.19
C VAL A 108 12.57 -6.17 16.01
N GLY A 109 11.75 -5.26 16.53
CA GLY A 109 11.99 -3.84 16.43
C GLY A 109 11.45 -3.12 17.64
N ASP A 110 12.10 -2.00 17.97
CA ASP A 110 11.70 -1.07 19.00
C ASP A 110 12.03 0.33 18.48
N LEU A 111 11.09 1.27 18.58
CA LEU A 111 11.36 2.66 18.23
C LEU A 111 11.89 3.46 19.43
N GLY A 112 11.76 2.91 20.65
CA GLY A 112 12.19 3.51 21.90
C GLY A 112 11.51 4.84 22.23
N ASP A 113 11.65 5.27 23.49
CA ASP A 113 11.31 6.64 23.89
C ASP A 113 12.37 7.66 23.43
N SER A 114 13.53 7.16 22.98
CA SER A 114 14.65 7.93 22.45
C SER A 114 15.21 7.26 21.20
N LEU A 115 15.61 8.08 20.22
CA LEU A 115 16.36 7.66 19.02
C LEU A 115 17.57 6.77 19.29
N LYS A 116 18.15 6.87 20.50
CA LYS A 116 19.30 6.07 20.92
C LYS A 116 19.00 4.60 21.05
N ASP A 117 17.77 4.29 21.40
CA ASP A 117 17.32 2.95 21.71
C ASP A 117 16.57 2.34 20.53
N ALA A 118 16.33 3.11 19.47
CA ALA A 118 15.60 2.69 18.28
C ALA A 118 16.40 1.70 17.43
N PHE A 119 15.79 0.54 17.13
CA PHE A 119 16.36 -0.43 16.22
C PHE A 119 15.30 -1.28 15.50
N LEU A 120 15.70 -1.85 14.36
CA LEU A 120 14.95 -2.87 13.65
C LEU A 120 15.90 -4.00 13.23
N GLU A 121 15.56 -5.23 13.60
CA GLU A 121 16.35 -6.42 13.34
C GLU A 121 15.56 -7.46 12.54
N VAL A 122 16.23 -8.04 11.55
CA VAL A 122 15.78 -9.23 10.83
C VAL A 122 16.76 -10.35 11.12
N LYS A 123 16.25 -11.50 11.57
CA LYS A 123 17.03 -12.67 11.98
C LYS A 123 16.66 -13.88 11.15
N TRP A 124 17.65 -14.47 10.49
CA TRP A 124 17.53 -15.74 9.80
C TRP A 124 18.28 -16.82 10.57
N LEU A 125 17.64 -17.97 10.76
CA LEU A 125 18.27 -19.10 11.45
C LEU A 125 19.45 -19.66 10.64
N VAL A 126 19.31 -19.68 9.31
CA VAL A 126 20.32 -20.15 8.35
C VAL A 126 20.33 -19.20 7.15
N ALA A 127 21.51 -18.93 6.59
CA ALA A 127 21.67 -18.10 5.41
C ALA A 127 21.16 -18.79 4.14
N ASP A 128 19.90 -18.57 3.77
CA ASP A 128 19.29 -19.05 2.52
C ASP A 128 19.31 -17.95 1.42
N GLY A 129 18.58 -18.16 0.33
CA GLY A 129 18.47 -17.20 -0.76
C GLY A 129 17.90 -15.84 -0.34
N ASP A 130 17.06 -15.81 0.71
CA ASP A 130 16.41 -14.59 1.17
C ASP A 130 17.42 -13.61 1.79
N VAL A 131 18.54 -14.11 2.33
CA VAL A 131 19.58 -13.28 2.96
C VAL A 131 20.36 -12.45 1.93
N PHE A 132 20.61 -12.97 0.74
CA PHE A 132 21.51 -12.32 -0.22
C PHE A 132 20.80 -11.24 -1.04
N GLY A 133 21.46 -10.09 -1.23
CA GLY A 133 20.90 -8.96 -1.96
C GLY A 133 21.47 -7.61 -1.51
N VAL A 134 20.88 -6.53 -2.01
CA VAL A 134 21.23 -5.16 -1.61
C VAL A 134 20.11 -4.62 -0.74
N TYR A 135 20.47 -4.14 0.45
CA TYR A 135 19.52 -3.65 1.44
C TYR A 135 19.72 -2.16 1.71
N VAL A 136 18.63 -1.51 2.11
CA VAL A 136 18.66 -0.18 2.70
C VAL A 136 17.73 -0.17 3.91
N CYS A 137 18.08 0.62 4.91
CA CYS A 137 17.15 0.98 5.97
C CYS A 137 16.71 2.42 5.78
N ASP A 138 15.43 2.67 5.92
CA ASP A 138 14.92 4.02 6.06
C ASP A 138 14.08 4.18 7.32
N ALA A 139 14.09 5.40 7.85
CA ALA A 139 13.32 5.77 9.01
C ALA A 139 12.64 7.11 8.74
N LEU A 140 11.41 7.23 9.24
CA LEU A 140 10.66 8.47 9.24
C LEU A 140 10.53 8.96 10.67
N GLY A 141 10.78 10.25 10.84
CA GLY A 141 10.48 10.91 12.08
C GLY A 141 10.38 12.42 11.93
N LEU A 142 10.25 13.10 13.07
CA LEU A 142 10.05 14.54 13.19
C LEU A 142 11.34 15.25 13.60
N GLU A 143 11.69 16.36 12.96
CA GLU A 143 12.71 17.32 13.40
C GLU A 143 12.13 18.28 14.48
N THR A 144 12.98 19.04 15.18
CA THR A 144 12.63 20.00 16.26
C THR A 144 11.55 21.03 15.88
N ASN A 145 11.34 21.26 14.58
CA ASN A 145 10.37 22.17 14.00
C ASN A 145 9.12 21.45 13.47
N ILE A 146 8.90 20.19 13.89
CA ILE A 146 7.74 19.35 13.50
C ILE A 146 7.73 19.05 11.99
N LYS A 147 8.89 19.17 11.33
CA LYS A 147 9.05 18.76 9.94
C LYS A 147 9.33 17.26 9.88
N PHE A 148 8.54 16.55 9.08
CA PHE A 148 8.82 15.15 8.76
C PHE A 148 10.09 15.03 7.89
N VAL A 149 10.98 14.13 8.28
CA VAL A 149 12.20 13.81 7.54
C VAL A 149 12.32 12.29 7.38
N VAL A 150 12.56 11.88 6.14
CA VAL A 150 12.97 10.51 5.83
C VAL A 150 14.47 10.48 5.72
N GLU A 151 15.09 9.70 6.60
CA GLU A 151 16.52 9.44 6.53
C GLU A 151 16.77 8.00 6.07
N LYS A 152 17.85 7.78 5.33
CA LYS A 152 18.20 6.48 4.77
C LYS A 152 19.63 6.12 5.08
N SER A 153 19.88 4.83 5.29
CA SER A 153 21.23 4.29 5.36
C SER A 153 21.90 4.29 3.99
N SER A 154 23.21 4.05 3.97
CA SER A 154 23.86 3.60 2.74
C SER A 154 23.34 2.22 2.32
N GLU A 155 23.43 1.92 1.02
CA GLU A 155 23.14 0.58 0.51
C GLU A 155 24.13 -0.43 1.11
N LEU A 156 23.61 -1.50 1.73
CA LEU A 156 24.40 -2.60 2.25
C LEU A 156 24.23 -3.84 1.36
N PRO A 157 25.23 -4.17 0.53
CA PRO A 157 25.21 -5.41 -0.21
C PRO A 157 25.66 -6.59 0.66
N ILE A 158 24.87 -7.68 0.64
CA ILE A 158 25.22 -8.97 1.21
C ILE A 158 25.47 -9.93 0.05
N TRP A 159 26.75 -10.17 -0.23
CA TRP A 159 27.20 -11.06 -1.30
C TRP A 159 27.57 -12.43 -0.78
N GLU A 160 27.33 -13.44 -1.60
CA GLU A 160 27.82 -14.79 -1.35
C GLU A 160 29.34 -14.83 -1.55
N GLN A 161 30.06 -15.23 -0.50
CA GLN A 161 31.51 -15.42 -0.57
C GLN A 161 31.85 -16.89 -0.80
N ASN A 162 32.93 -17.13 -1.56
CA ASN A 162 33.43 -18.47 -1.90
C ASN A 162 32.38 -19.33 -2.61
N ILE A 163 31.83 -18.82 -3.72
CA ILE A 163 30.90 -19.57 -4.57
C ILE A 163 31.61 -20.84 -5.04
N THR A 164 31.14 -21.99 -4.58
CA THR A 164 31.63 -23.29 -5.02
C THR A 164 30.74 -23.86 -6.12
N ALA A 165 31.22 -24.89 -6.83
CA ALA A 165 30.37 -25.64 -7.76
C ALA A 165 29.15 -26.24 -7.04
N GLN A 166 29.27 -26.59 -5.75
CA GLN A 166 28.15 -27.06 -4.94
C GLN A 166 27.16 -25.92 -4.65
N SER A 167 27.65 -24.71 -4.34
CA SER A 167 26.79 -23.53 -4.14
C SER A 167 25.94 -23.22 -5.38
N LEU A 168 26.55 -23.31 -6.57
CA LEU A 168 25.86 -23.16 -7.85
C LEU A 168 24.86 -24.29 -8.10
N LEU A 169 25.23 -25.53 -7.77
CA LEU A 169 24.33 -26.68 -7.90
C LEU A 169 23.12 -26.55 -6.96
N ASP A 170 23.34 -26.15 -5.71
CA ASP A 170 22.28 -25.93 -4.72
C ASP A 170 21.36 -24.78 -5.17
N LEU A 171 21.91 -23.69 -5.69
CA LEU A 171 21.12 -22.61 -6.29
C LEU A 171 20.29 -23.10 -7.47
N MET A 172 20.89 -23.87 -8.39
CA MET A 172 20.16 -24.44 -9.53
C MET A 172 19.05 -25.39 -9.09
N ILE A 173 19.28 -26.18 -8.04
CA ILE A 173 18.27 -27.08 -7.48
C ILE A 173 17.14 -26.28 -6.83
N GLU A 174 17.46 -25.26 -6.02
CA GLU A 174 16.49 -24.38 -5.34
C GLU A 174 15.63 -23.64 -6.36
N THR A 175 16.25 -22.99 -7.36
CA THR A 175 15.53 -22.33 -8.46
C THR A 175 14.71 -23.32 -9.28
N HIS A 176 15.21 -24.53 -9.53
CA HIS A 176 14.43 -25.55 -10.25
C HIS A 176 13.26 -26.07 -9.41
N SER A 177 13.39 -26.16 -8.08
CA SER A 177 12.26 -26.52 -7.20
C SER A 177 11.21 -25.42 -7.16
N GLU A 178 11.61 -24.15 -7.02
CA GLU A 178 10.70 -23.00 -7.04
C GLU A 178 9.94 -22.91 -8.37
N LEU A 179 10.65 -23.00 -9.51
CA LEU A 179 10.04 -22.99 -10.83
C LEU A 179 9.09 -24.18 -11.03
N ARG A 180 9.39 -25.33 -10.42
CA ARG A 180 8.54 -26.51 -10.51
C ARG A 180 7.28 -26.36 -9.67
N GLU A 181 7.39 -25.83 -8.46
CA GLU A 181 6.24 -25.51 -7.61
C GLU A 181 5.33 -24.49 -8.30
N GLU A 182 5.90 -23.42 -8.86
CA GLU A 182 5.15 -22.45 -9.66
C GLU A 182 4.49 -23.10 -10.89
N THR A 183 5.18 -24.01 -11.57
CA THR A 183 4.60 -24.75 -12.72
C THR A 183 3.46 -25.67 -12.28
N ASP A 184 3.59 -26.34 -11.13
CA ASP A 184 2.58 -27.25 -10.59
C ASP A 184 1.35 -26.44 -10.10
N ASP A 185 1.55 -25.28 -9.48
CA ASP A 185 0.49 -24.35 -9.09
C ASP A 185 -0.24 -23.79 -10.31
N ILE A 186 0.49 -23.33 -11.33
CA ILE A 186 -0.10 -22.89 -12.60
C ILE A 186 -0.87 -24.04 -13.26
N ALA A 187 -0.34 -25.26 -13.24
CA ALA A 187 -1.03 -26.42 -13.81
C ALA A 187 -2.33 -26.75 -13.04
N ASN A 188 -2.31 -26.62 -11.72
CA ASN A 188 -3.49 -26.78 -10.87
C ASN A 188 -4.52 -25.69 -11.15
N ASP A 189 -4.10 -24.43 -11.26
CA ASP A 189 -4.96 -23.30 -11.60
C ASP A 189 -5.57 -23.46 -13.00
N VAL A 190 -4.77 -23.88 -13.98
CA VAL A 190 -5.26 -24.19 -15.33
C VAL A 190 -6.28 -25.32 -15.29
N ASN A 191 -6.06 -26.38 -14.51
CA ASN A 191 -7.01 -27.48 -14.39
C ASN A 191 -8.31 -27.03 -13.68
N ASN A 192 -8.21 -26.25 -12.61
CA ASN A 192 -9.36 -25.67 -11.90
C ASN A 192 -10.16 -24.74 -12.81
N ASN A 193 -9.49 -23.85 -13.55
CA ASN A 193 -10.10 -22.97 -14.53
C ASN A 193 -10.74 -23.75 -15.69
N THR A 194 -10.12 -24.85 -16.13
CA THR A 194 -10.69 -25.73 -17.16
C THR A 194 -11.98 -26.39 -16.68
N LEU A 195 -12.00 -26.88 -15.43
CA LEU A 195 -13.21 -27.44 -14.81
C LEU A 195 -14.29 -26.39 -14.62
N LEU A 196 -13.93 -25.18 -14.20
CA LEU A 196 -14.85 -24.06 -14.06
C LEU A 196 -15.45 -23.67 -15.41
N MET A 197 -14.63 -23.61 -16.47
CA MET A 197 -15.09 -23.34 -17.84
C MET A 197 -16.04 -24.44 -18.34
N ALA A 198 -15.77 -25.71 -18.03
CA ALA A 198 -16.66 -26.81 -18.40
C ALA A 198 -18.03 -26.74 -17.67
N ASP A 199 -18.04 -26.33 -16.39
CA ASP A 199 -19.29 -26.08 -15.64
C ASP A 199 -20.05 -24.88 -16.23
N LEU A 200 -19.35 -23.77 -16.50
CA LEU A 200 -19.93 -22.58 -17.15
C LEU A 200 -20.54 -22.93 -18.50
N ILE A 201 -19.83 -23.66 -19.36
CA ILE A 201 -20.37 -24.11 -20.65
C ILE A 201 -21.62 -24.97 -20.45
N SER A 202 -21.62 -25.88 -19.49
CA SER A 202 -22.79 -26.72 -19.19
C SER A 202 -23.98 -25.91 -18.70
N ARG A 203 -23.73 -24.88 -17.88
CA ARG A 203 -24.74 -23.92 -17.42
C ARG A 203 -25.29 -23.07 -18.56
N VAL A 204 -24.43 -22.59 -19.46
CA VAL A 204 -24.85 -21.81 -20.64
C VAL A 204 -25.73 -22.67 -21.55
N ILE A 205 -25.33 -23.90 -21.86
CA ILE A 205 -26.15 -24.83 -22.67
C ILE A 205 -27.50 -25.11 -22.01
N LYS A 206 -27.51 -25.25 -20.67
CA LYS A 206 -28.76 -25.44 -19.92
C LYS A 206 -29.65 -24.20 -19.98
N LEU A 207 -29.07 -23.01 -19.78
CA LEU A 207 -29.78 -21.73 -19.85
C LEU A 207 -30.30 -21.44 -21.25
N GLU A 208 -29.55 -21.77 -22.31
CA GLU A 208 -30.00 -21.64 -23.71
C GLU A 208 -31.24 -22.50 -23.96
N ARG A 209 -31.27 -23.74 -23.46
CA ARG A 209 -32.44 -24.63 -23.56
C ARG A 209 -33.62 -24.12 -22.73
N GLU A 210 -33.37 -23.59 -21.54
CA GLU A 210 -34.41 -22.99 -20.69
C GLU A 210 -34.97 -21.69 -21.32
N MET A 211 -34.13 -20.90 -22.00
CA MET A 211 -34.54 -19.72 -22.77
C MET A 211 -35.40 -20.08 -23.98
N GLU A 212 -35.04 -21.13 -24.72
CA GLU A 212 -35.87 -21.64 -25.83
C GLU A 212 -37.25 -22.08 -25.33
N ASP A 213 -37.34 -22.73 -24.16
CA ASP A 213 -38.60 -23.16 -23.55
C ASP A 213 -39.44 -21.96 -23.04
N HIS A 214 -38.78 -20.90 -22.54
CA HIS A 214 -39.44 -19.69 -22.02
C HIS A 214 -39.88 -18.67 -23.09
N THR A 215 -39.59 -18.89 -24.37
CA THR A 215 -40.15 -18.05 -25.45
C THR A 215 -41.61 -18.36 -25.80
N HIS A 216 -42.21 -19.40 -25.19
CA HIS A 216 -43.62 -19.76 -25.37
C HIS A 216 -44.59 -19.33 -24.27
N GLU A 217 -44.14 -18.77 -23.14
CA GLU A 217 -45.02 -18.24 -22.10
C GLU A 217 -44.58 -16.84 -21.64
N VAL A 218 -45.31 -15.84 -22.15
CA VAL A 218 -45.20 -14.44 -21.75
C VAL A 218 -45.64 -14.27 -20.28
N SER A 219 -44.90 -13.42 -19.55
CA SER A 219 -45.37 -12.55 -18.44
C SER A 219 -44.79 -12.85 -17.05
N GLY A 220 -43.85 -11.99 -16.64
CA GLY A 220 -43.76 -11.49 -15.26
C GLY A 220 -42.68 -12.11 -14.35
N GLY A 221 -41.79 -11.24 -13.86
CA GLY A 221 -41.04 -11.46 -12.61
C GLY A 221 -39.55 -11.72 -12.78
N HIS A 222 -38.75 -10.65 -12.69
CA HIS A 222 -37.31 -10.76 -12.44
C HIS A 222 -37.05 -11.35 -11.05
N VAL A 223 -36.30 -12.45 -10.99
CA VAL A 223 -35.60 -12.90 -9.77
C VAL A 223 -34.18 -13.30 -10.16
N PHE A 224 -33.20 -12.53 -9.67
CA PHE A 224 -31.77 -12.85 -9.76
C PHE A 224 -31.40 -13.92 -8.73
N SER A 225 -30.53 -14.86 -9.11
CA SER A 225 -29.97 -15.87 -8.22
C SER A 225 -28.60 -15.41 -7.66
N PRO A 226 -28.37 -15.41 -6.34
CA PRO A 226 -27.10 -15.03 -5.72
C PRO A 226 -26.23 -16.28 -5.51
N ASN A 227 -25.04 -16.34 -6.13
CA ASN A 227 -23.85 -17.11 -5.68
C ASN A 227 -22.78 -17.22 -6.78
N SER A 228 -22.34 -16.09 -7.32
CA SER A 228 -20.95 -15.94 -7.77
C SER A 228 -20.27 -15.05 -6.74
N SER A 229 -19.09 -15.43 -6.26
CA SER A 229 -18.25 -14.57 -5.41
C SER A 229 -18.13 -13.21 -6.09
N LEU A 230 -18.77 -12.20 -5.50
CA LEU A 230 -18.80 -10.85 -6.05
C LEU A 230 -17.40 -10.26 -5.83
N VAL A 231 -16.76 -9.82 -6.91
CA VAL A 231 -15.41 -9.24 -6.87
C VAL A 231 -15.54 -7.71 -6.84
N TRP A 232 -14.62 -7.04 -6.17
CA TRP A 232 -14.59 -5.59 -6.19
C TRP A 232 -14.34 -5.04 -7.62
N PRO A 233 -15.01 -3.94 -8.00
CA PRO A 233 -14.68 -3.24 -9.24
C PRO A 233 -13.22 -2.77 -9.24
N GLY A 234 -12.58 -2.84 -10.41
CA GLY A 234 -11.18 -2.44 -10.57
C GLY A 234 -11.00 -0.93 -10.54
N GLY A 235 -9.74 -0.49 -10.49
CA GLY A 235 -9.38 0.93 -10.53
C GLY A 235 -8.21 1.30 -9.64
N TYR A 236 -7.77 2.56 -9.79
CA TYR A 236 -6.74 3.18 -8.97
C TYR A 236 -7.42 4.15 -8.00
N LEU A 237 -7.86 3.63 -6.86
CA LEU A 237 -8.70 4.36 -5.91
C LEU A 237 -8.30 4.10 -4.47
N GLY A 238 -8.84 4.91 -3.56
CA GLY A 238 -8.71 4.75 -2.13
C GLY A 238 -10.08 4.76 -1.47
N LEU A 239 -10.32 3.81 -0.56
CA LEU A 239 -11.47 3.85 0.35
C LEU A 239 -10.98 4.25 1.73
N LEU A 240 -11.71 5.08 2.47
CA LEU A 240 -11.39 5.30 3.89
C LEU A 240 -11.39 3.97 4.64
N MET A 241 -10.36 3.75 5.45
CA MET A 241 -10.16 2.51 6.18
C MET A 241 -11.09 2.45 7.40
N PRO A 242 -11.95 1.43 7.52
CA PRO A 242 -12.71 1.17 8.75
C PRO A 242 -11.84 0.68 9.90
N GLU A 243 -12.37 0.76 11.12
CA GLU A 243 -11.78 0.17 12.33
C GLU A 243 -11.48 -1.33 12.16
N SER A 244 -12.29 -2.04 11.37
CA SER A 244 -12.09 -3.47 11.07
C SER A 244 -10.95 -3.76 10.08
N GLY A 245 -10.33 -2.73 9.51
CA GLY A 245 -9.36 -2.84 8.43
C GLY A 245 -9.99 -2.89 7.03
N CYS A 246 -9.16 -3.10 6.01
CA CYS A 246 -9.56 -3.06 4.61
C CYS A 246 -10.47 -4.20 4.16
N PRO A 247 -11.27 -4.00 3.09
CA PRO A 247 -12.06 -5.07 2.49
C PRO A 247 -11.19 -6.28 2.12
N ARG A 248 -11.69 -7.49 2.41
CA ARG A 248 -10.99 -8.75 2.13
C ARG A 248 -11.17 -9.15 0.66
N ASP A 249 -10.45 -8.48 -0.22
CA ASP A 249 -10.48 -8.76 -1.66
C ASP A 249 -9.08 -8.54 -2.26
N PRO A 250 -8.65 -9.34 -3.26
CA PRO A 250 -7.36 -9.19 -3.93
C PRO A 250 -7.03 -7.76 -4.38
N ALA A 251 -8.03 -6.95 -4.75
CA ALA A 251 -7.85 -5.55 -5.10
C ALA A 251 -7.24 -4.72 -3.96
N PHE A 252 -7.47 -5.11 -2.70
CA PHE A 252 -6.97 -4.44 -1.49
C PHE A 252 -6.00 -5.31 -0.67
N HIS A 253 -5.88 -6.61 -0.99
CA HIS A 253 -5.13 -7.62 -0.21
C HIS A 253 -3.61 -7.43 -0.26
N SER A 254 -3.09 -6.60 -1.17
CA SER A 254 -1.65 -6.29 -1.29
C SER A 254 -1.15 -5.16 -0.37
N ALA A 255 -1.91 -4.78 0.67
CA ALA A 255 -1.43 -3.91 1.75
C ALA A 255 -0.87 -2.53 1.31
N ASN A 256 -1.41 -1.93 0.24
CA ASN A 256 -1.19 -0.51 -0.02
C ASN A 256 -2.13 0.32 0.87
N SER A 257 -2.06 0.10 2.19
CA SER A 257 -2.73 0.99 3.12
C SER A 257 -1.94 2.28 3.18
N SER A 258 -2.53 3.37 2.70
CA SER A 258 -1.92 4.69 2.74
C SER A 258 -2.39 5.49 3.94
N PHE A 259 -1.67 6.57 4.23
CA PHE A 259 -2.10 7.51 5.25
C PHE A 259 -1.79 8.95 4.86
N VAL A 260 -2.65 9.85 5.34
CA VAL A 260 -2.47 11.29 5.31
C VAL A 260 -2.54 11.80 6.74
N LYS A 261 -1.59 12.65 7.11
CA LYS A 261 -1.61 13.43 8.34
C LYS A 261 -1.49 14.90 7.95
N PHE A 262 -2.39 15.74 8.42
CA PHE A 262 -2.28 17.18 8.22
C PHE A 262 -2.72 17.94 9.47
N HIS A 263 -2.06 19.07 9.67
CA HIS A 263 -2.27 19.96 10.79
C HIS A 263 -3.63 20.67 10.68
N MET A 264 -4.25 20.88 11.83
CA MET A 264 -5.55 21.52 12.05
C MET A 264 -5.36 22.79 12.85
N GLU A 265 -6.34 23.69 12.83
CA GLU A 265 -6.32 24.83 13.75
C GLU A 265 -6.17 24.35 15.21
N SER A 266 -5.31 25.05 15.95
CA SER A 266 -4.79 24.60 17.23
C SER A 266 -4.79 25.75 18.23
N LEU A 267 -5.97 26.09 18.78
CA LEU A 267 -6.10 27.15 19.77
C LEU A 267 -5.61 26.72 21.16
N GLU A 268 -5.02 27.65 21.92
CA GLU A 268 -4.67 27.43 23.33
C GLU A 268 -5.93 27.05 24.14
N ASN A 269 -5.95 25.81 24.67
CA ASN A 269 -6.99 25.19 25.50
C ASN A 269 -8.11 24.40 24.78
N GLN A 270 -7.98 24.06 23.51
CA GLN A 270 -8.89 23.14 22.83
C GLN A 270 -8.26 21.74 22.74
N THR A 271 -8.98 20.68 23.15
CA THR A 271 -8.50 19.31 22.87
C THR A 271 -8.92 18.91 21.47
N CYS A 272 -8.06 18.19 20.74
CA CYS A 272 -8.33 17.81 19.35
C CYS A 272 -9.44 16.74 19.21
N HIS A 273 -10.10 16.41 20.32
CA HIS A 273 -11.10 15.36 20.43
C HIS A 273 -12.50 15.88 20.84
N ASP A 274 -12.63 17.11 21.33
CA ASP A 274 -13.86 17.58 22.00
C ASP A 274 -15.10 17.64 21.09
N HIS A 275 -14.93 17.59 19.76
CA HIS A 275 -16.03 17.75 18.79
C HIS A 275 -16.26 16.55 17.86
N GLN A 276 -15.51 15.45 18.01
CA GLN A 276 -15.64 14.33 17.08
C GLN A 276 -16.89 13.47 17.39
N PRO A 277 -17.84 13.31 16.44
CA PRO A 277 -18.96 12.39 16.62
C PRO A 277 -18.46 10.93 16.66
N GLN A 278 -19.31 10.01 17.12
CA GLN A 278 -18.97 8.58 17.02
C GLN A 278 -18.97 8.15 15.54
N PHE A 279 -17.83 7.64 15.08
CA PHE A 279 -17.62 7.06 13.75
C PHE A 279 -16.78 5.78 13.84
N HIS A 280 -16.76 5.02 12.74
CA HIS A 280 -16.10 3.72 12.63
C HIS A 280 -14.88 3.71 11.69
N LEU A 281 -14.29 4.88 11.46
CA LEU A 281 -12.99 5.00 10.80
C LEU A 281 -11.85 4.40 11.64
N SER A 282 -10.78 3.95 10.97
CA SER A 282 -9.57 3.48 11.62
C SER A 282 -8.97 4.57 12.48
N LYS A 283 -8.73 4.24 13.75
CA LYS A 283 -8.17 5.14 14.75
C LYS A 283 -6.63 5.13 14.77
N PRO A 284 -6.00 6.16 15.37
CA PRO A 284 -6.59 7.45 15.75
C PRO A 284 -6.90 8.30 14.51
N VAL A 285 -8.04 9.02 14.52
CA VAL A 285 -8.39 9.99 13.46
C VAL A 285 -7.89 11.39 13.80
N THR A 286 -7.80 11.74 15.07
CA THR A 286 -7.11 12.95 15.53
C THR A 286 -5.96 12.59 16.47
N THR A 287 -4.85 13.32 16.37
CA THR A 287 -3.68 13.15 17.25
C THR A 287 -3.15 14.50 17.68
N GLU A 288 -2.57 14.55 18.88
CA GLU A 288 -1.94 15.72 19.46
C GLU A 288 -0.41 15.58 19.43
N THR A 289 0.32 16.66 19.14
CA THR A 289 1.78 16.72 19.33
C THR A 289 2.15 18.09 19.89
N GLY A 290 2.40 18.17 21.19
CA GLY A 290 2.58 19.46 21.86
C GLY A 290 1.24 20.19 21.96
N SER A 291 1.16 21.42 21.45
CA SER A 291 -0.08 22.19 21.32
C SER A 291 -0.80 21.97 19.98
N ASP A 292 -0.22 21.17 19.08
CA ASP A 292 -0.69 21.03 17.70
C ASP A 292 -1.66 19.85 17.52
N CYS A 293 -2.74 20.12 16.79
CA CYS A 293 -3.77 19.17 16.38
C CYS A 293 -3.53 18.64 14.96
N PHE A 294 -3.81 17.35 14.76
CA PHE A 294 -3.68 16.71 13.44
C PHE A 294 -4.84 15.80 13.12
N VAL A 295 -5.33 15.85 11.87
CA VAL A 295 -6.15 14.78 11.29
C VAL A 295 -5.24 13.69 10.73
N ASN A 296 -5.62 12.44 10.95
CA ASN A 296 -5.00 11.25 10.39
C ASN A 296 -6.07 10.43 9.68
N LEU A 297 -6.01 10.36 8.34
CA LEU A 297 -6.87 9.46 7.57
C LEU A 297 -6.04 8.32 7.01
N LYS A 298 -6.56 7.10 7.11
CA LYS A 298 -5.97 5.91 6.49
C LYS A 298 -6.87 5.46 5.35
N PHE A 299 -6.27 5.00 4.25
CA PHE A 299 -7.02 4.50 3.11
C PHE A 299 -6.61 3.08 2.76
N CYS A 300 -7.56 2.34 2.20
CA CYS A 300 -7.38 1.09 1.51
C CYS A 300 -7.22 1.40 0.02
N GLU A 301 -5.99 1.49 -0.46
CA GLU A 301 -5.74 1.77 -1.87
C GLU A 301 -5.82 0.48 -2.69
N ALA A 302 -6.66 0.49 -3.72
CA ALA A 302 -6.64 -0.51 -4.76
C ALA A 302 -5.69 -0.07 -5.88
N SER A 303 -4.81 -0.97 -6.27
CA SER A 303 -3.90 -0.78 -7.40
C SER A 303 -4.09 -1.92 -8.38
N GLY A 304 -4.94 -1.73 -9.40
CA GLY A 304 -5.07 -2.74 -10.44
C GLY A 304 -6.00 -2.37 -11.59
N GLU A 305 -5.52 -2.64 -12.81
CA GLU A 305 -6.34 -2.81 -14.02
C GLU A 305 -7.16 -4.13 -14.00
N ALA A 306 -6.97 -4.96 -12.98
CA ALA A 306 -7.21 -6.41 -13.02
C ALA A 306 -8.66 -6.89 -12.80
N SER A 307 -9.65 -5.99 -12.75
CA SER A 307 -11.06 -6.41 -12.63
C SER A 307 -11.87 -5.86 -13.82
N GLU A 308 -12.42 -6.77 -14.63
CA GLU A 308 -13.39 -6.46 -15.68
C GLU A 308 -14.73 -5.95 -15.11
N THR A 309 -14.91 -6.04 -13.79
CA THR A 309 -16.13 -5.61 -13.10
C THR A 309 -16.18 -4.09 -13.05
N THR A 310 -17.23 -3.52 -13.63
CA THR A 310 -17.47 -2.07 -13.60
C THR A 310 -18.08 -1.63 -12.28
N TRP A 311 -17.68 -0.45 -11.81
CA TRP A 311 -18.34 0.22 -10.69
C TRP A 311 -19.85 0.35 -10.93
N PRO A 312 -20.69 -0.07 -9.98
CA PRO A 312 -22.14 -0.09 -10.17
C PRO A 312 -22.70 1.32 -10.39
N GLU A 313 -23.87 1.40 -11.01
CA GLU A 313 -24.64 2.65 -11.09
C GLU A 313 -25.12 3.06 -9.68
N GLY A 314 -25.28 4.37 -9.47
CA GLY A 314 -25.67 4.95 -8.19
C GLY A 314 -25.31 6.42 -8.08
N SER A 315 -25.41 6.94 -6.85
CA SER A 315 -25.07 8.31 -6.44
C SER A 315 -24.06 8.30 -5.28
N TYR A 316 -22.76 8.30 -5.60
CA TYR A 316 -21.68 8.21 -4.61
C TYR A 316 -20.33 8.71 -5.17
N CYS A 317 -19.38 8.98 -4.27
CA CYS A 317 -17.99 9.24 -4.65
C CYS A 317 -17.02 8.26 -3.98
N VAL A 318 -15.84 8.14 -4.58
CA VAL A 318 -14.67 7.44 -4.04
C VAL A 318 -13.46 8.34 -4.15
N ASN A 319 -12.47 8.20 -3.26
CA ASN A 319 -11.19 8.86 -3.49
C ASN A 319 -10.48 8.20 -4.66
N TRP A 320 -9.81 9.01 -5.47
CA TRP A 320 -9.19 8.52 -6.68
C TRP A 320 -7.72 8.89 -6.75
N ASN A 321 -6.93 8.03 -7.39
CA ASN A 321 -5.52 8.25 -7.58
C ASN A 321 -5.27 9.42 -8.54
N ILE A 322 -4.50 10.42 -8.10
CA ILE A 322 -4.23 11.66 -8.84
C ILE A 322 -3.50 11.44 -10.16
N ASP A 323 -2.77 10.33 -10.30
CA ASP A 323 -2.01 9.99 -11.50
C ASP A 323 -2.91 9.38 -12.61
N HIS A 324 -4.20 9.14 -12.35
CA HIS A 324 -5.10 8.39 -13.23
C HIS A 324 -6.42 9.13 -13.50
N GLN A 325 -7.01 8.88 -14.67
CA GLN A 325 -8.34 9.41 -15.00
C GLN A 325 -9.44 8.64 -14.26
N CYS A 326 -10.56 9.32 -13.94
CA CYS A 326 -11.73 8.67 -13.36
C CYS A 326 -12.25 7.51 -14.23
N PRO A 327 -12.86 6.48 -13.62
CA PRO A 327 -13.53 5.43 -14.37
C PRO A 327 -14.61 5.98 -15.32
N PRO A 328 -15.01 5.19 -16.34
CA PRO A 328 -16.12 5.57 -17.21
C PRO A 328 -17.37 5.95 -16.40
N ARG A 329 -17.97 7.10 -16.76
CA ARG A 329 -19.18 7.69 -16.12
C ARG A 329 -18.97 8.22 -14.71
N PHE A 330 -17.74 8.28 -14.23
CA PHE A 330 -17.39 9.12 -13.10
C PHE A 330 -16.89 10.47 -13.58
N GLU A 331 -17.25 11.51 -12.86
CA GLU A 331 -16.76 12.87 -13.07
C GLU A 331 -15.79 13.26 -11.95
N PRO A 332 -14.67 13.93 -12.28
CA PRO A 332 -13.69 14.32 -11.28
C PRO A 332 -14.13 15.55 -10.48
N GLY A 333 -13.67 15.60 -9.24
CA GLY A 333 -13.72 16.79 -8.41
C GLY A 333 -12.79 16.68 -7.22
N ARG A 334 -12.75 17.72 -6.40
CA ARG A 334 -11.90 17.78 -5.22
C ARG A 334 -12.48 18.68 -4.15
N VAL A 335 -12.11 18.39 -2.90
CA VAL A 335 -12.26 19.31 -1.77
C VAL A 335 -10.87 19.79 -1.39
N VAL A 336 -10.76 21.10 -1.18
CA VAL A 336 -9.58 21.80 -0.69
C VAL A 336 -9.82 22.08 0.79
N LEU A 337 -8.87 21.66 1.62
CA LEU A 337 -8.80 22.01 3.04
C LEU A 337 -7.61 22.96 3.22
N ASP A 338 -7.87 24.17 3.69
CA ASP A 338 -6.85 25.14 4.05
C ASP A 338 -6.37 24.88 5.47
N GLN A 339 -5.15 24.39 5.59
CA GLN A 339 -4.52 24.09 6.87
C GLN A 339 -4.01 25.39 7.49
N VAL A 340 -3.78 25.38 8.81
CA VAL A 340 -3.28 26.58 9.50
C VAL A 340 -1.94 27.07 8.93
N ASP A 341 -1.81 28.39 8.86
CA ASP A 341 -0.62 29.10 8.43
C ASP A 341 0.50 29.03 9.49
N GLY A 342 1.22 27.91 9.56
CA GLY A 342 2.37 27.81 10.45
C GLY A 342 2.81 26.38 10.74
N THR A 343 4.06 26.07 10.40
CA THR A 343 4.73 24.76 10.54
C THR A 343 4.18 23.65 9.64
N GLN A 344 4.96 23.32 8.59
CA GLN A 344 4.66 22.30 7.57
C GLN A 344 4.78 20.87 8.13
N SER A 345 3.84 20.49 8.99
CA SER A 345 3.79 19.20 9.66
C SER A 345 2.78 18.26 8.98
N HIS A 346 2.74 18.30 7.66
CA HIS A 346 1.87 17.44 6.84
C HIS A 346 2.67 16.27 6.27
N PHE A 347 2.05 15.10 6.25
CA PHE A 347 2.62 13.89 5.68
C PHE A 347 1.59 13.18 4.82
N VAL A 348 1.98 12.81 3.60
CA VAL A 348 1.16 12.01 2.70
C VAL A 348 1.99 10.86 2.16
N ASP A 349 1.58 9.65 2.51
CA ASP A 349 1.97 8.39 1.86
C ASP A 349 0.74 7.79 1.19
N SER A 350 -0.04 8.66 0.52
CA SER A 350 -1.24 8.32 -0.23
C SER A 350 -1.17 8.89 -1.63
N ARG A 351 -1.72 8.15 -2.59
CA ARG A 351 -1.85 8.60 -3.99
C ARG A 351 -3.20 9.24 -4.29
N VAL A 352 -4.10 9.28 -3.30
CA VAL A 352 -5.44 9.86 -3.45
C VAL A 352 -5.61 11.21 -2.77
N VAL A 353 -4.56 11.68 -2.11
CA VAL A 353 -4.46 12.99 -1.48
C VAL A 353 -3.23 13.72 -2.02
N GLU A 354 -3.37 15.01 -2.31
CA GLU A 354 -2.27 15.88 -2.73
C GLU A 354 -2.06 16.99 -1.69
N LEU A 355 -0.81 17.36 -1.44
CA LEU A 355 -0.45 18.50 -0.59
C LEU A 355 0.25 19.57 -1.44
N SER A 356 -0.19 20.82 -1.33
CA SER A 356 0.51 21.95 -1.92
C SER A 356 0.44 23.18 -1.02
N GLY A 357 1.57 23.49 -0.36
CA GLY A 357 1.62 24.57 0.64
C GLY A 357 0.85 24.16 1.90
N THR A 358 -0.09 25.00 2.32
CA THR A 358 -1.07 24.76 3.40
C THR A 358 -2.34 24.06 2.89
N TYR A 359 -2.44 23.73 1.61
CA TYR A 359 -3.66 23.12 1.07
C TYR A 359 -3.56 21.59 1.03
N THR A 360 -4.52 20.90 1.66
CA THR A 360 -4.83 19.49 1.38
C THR A 360 -5.86 19.40 0.28
N TYR A 361 -5.59 18.60 -0.74
CA TYR A 361 -6.54 18.30 -1.81
C TYR A 361 -6.99 16.85 -1.69
N LEU A 362 -8.26 16.65 -1.33
CA LEU A 362 -8.91 15.35 -1.40
C LEU A 362 -9.54 15.20 -2.77
N HIS A 363 -9.01 14.29 -3.59
CA HIS A 363 -9.48 14.08 -4.95
C HIS A 363 -10.56 12.99 -4.98
N PHE A 364 -11.60 13.24 -5.75
CA PHE A 364 -12.77 12.40 -5.88
C PHE A 364 -13.08 12.08 -7.33
N CYS A 365 -13.60 10.88 -7.54
CA CYS A 365 -14.43 10.56 -8.68
C CYS A 365 -15.83 10.31 -8.16
N CYS A 366 -16.81 11.05 -8.69
CA CYS A 366 -18.22 10.93 -8.31
C CYS A 366 -19.07 10.45 -9.47
N LYS A 367 -20.15 9.74 -9.16
CA LYS A 367 -21.12 9.24 -10.14
C LYS A 367 -22.53 9.60 -9.67
N GLU A 368 -23.37 10.05 -10.60
CA GLU A 368 -24.79 10.34 -10.37
C GLU A 368 -25.61 9.76 -11.54
N THR A 369 -25.87 8.46 -11.45
CA THR A 369 -26.47 7.70 -12.57
C THR A 369 -27.80 7.07 -12.21
N LEU A 370 -28.00 6.75 -10.93
CA LEU A 370 -29.25 6.25 -10.39
C LEU A 370 -29.53 6.86 -9.02
N PRO A 371 -30.81 6.92 -8.61
CA PRO A 371 -31.21 7.36 -7.28
C PRO A 371 -30.51 6.57 -6.15
N HIS A 372 -30.19 7.27 -5.06
CA HIS A 372 -29.49 6.71 -3.90
C HIS A 372 -30.27 5.61 -3.17
N ASP A 373 -31.60 5.57 -3.30
CA ASP A 373 -32.48 4.58 -2.67
C ASP A 373 -32.52 3.25 -3.44
N MET A 374 -32.02 3.23 -4.68
CA MET A 374 -31.89 2.02 -5.48
C MET A 374 -30.62 1.26 -5.05
N PRO A 375 -30.72 0.08 -4.38
CA PRO A 375 -29.55 -0.56 -3.82
C PRO A 375 -28.58 -1.03 -4.90
N MET A 376 -27.30 -0.67 -4.75
CA MET A 376 -26.23 -1.19 -5.59
C MET A 376 -25.63 -2.46 -5.00
N VAL A 377 -24.97 -3.25 -5.84
CA VAL A 377 -24.37 -4.53 -5.47
C VAL A 377 -22.85 -4.35 -5.42
N LEU A 378 -22.29 -4.47 -4.23
CA LEU A 378 -20.84 -4.50 -3.95
C LEU A 378 -20.56 -5.65 -2.97
N PRO A 379 -19.32 -6.15 -2.88
CA PRO A 379 -18.97 -7.18 -1.90
C PRO A 379 -19.25 -6.72 -0.48
N THR A 380 -19.81 -7.60 0.35
CA THR A 380 -20.40 -7.27 1.67
C THR A 380 -19.73 -8.00 2.83
N GLU A 381 -18.63 -8.71 2.57
CA GLU A 381 -17.88 -9.52 3.51
C GLU A 381 -17.16 -8.68 4.58
N SER A 382 -17.00 -7.37 4.35
CA SER A 382 -16.35 -6.43 5.27
C SER A 382 -16.99 -5.04 5.15
N PRO A 383 -17.06 -4.26 6.24
CA PRO A 383 -17.47 -2.85 6.18
C PRO A 383 -16.59 -2.05 5.24
N PHE A 384 -17.14 -1.00 4.63
CA PHE A 384 -16.39 -0.04 3.82
C PHE A 384 -17.10 1.32 3.83
N PHE A 385 -16.36 2.35 3.43
CA PHE A 385 -16.87 3.71 3.29
C PHE A 385 -16.95 4.12 1.83
N LEU A 386 -18.09 4.72 1.47
CA LEU A 386 -18.25 5.52 0.27
C LEU A 386 -18.65 6.92 0.68
N TYR A 387 -18.26 7.89 -0.12
CA TYR A 387 -18.62 9.26 0.14
C TYR A 387 -20.03 9.55 -0.34
N ARG A 388 -20.79 10.22 0.53
CA ARG A 388 -22.13 10.69 0.22
C ARG A 388 -22.06 11.71 -0.93
N PHE A 389 -22.97 11.58 -1.89
CA PHE A 389 -23.10 12.50 -3.01
C PHE A 389 -24.58 12.80 -3.26
N GLY A 390 -24.95 14.08 -3.24
CA GLY A 390 -26.34 14.50 -3.48
C GLY A 390 -27.22 14.43 -2.23
N GLY A 391 -26.64 14.55 -1.04
CA GLY A 391 -27.34 14.73 0.24
C GLY A 391 -27.74 13.45 0.97
N THR A 392 -27.68 12.28 0.34
CA THR A 392 -28.06 10.98 0.97
C THR A 392 -27.11 9.86 0.56
N CYS A 393 -26.88 8.91 1.47
CA CYS A 393 -25.99 7.77 1.21
C CYS A 393 -26.63 6.77 0.25
N GLN A 394 -25.84 6.31 -0.73
CA GLN A 394 -26.22 5.24 -1.64
C GLN A 394 -26.49 3.94 -0.86
N GLN A 395 -27.66 3.33 -1.09
CA GLN A 395 -28.01 2.04 -0.53
C GLN A 395 -27.15 0.93 -1.15
N VAL A 396 -26.71 -0.04 -0.33
CA VAL A 396 -25.96 -1.22 -0.77
C VAL A 396 -26.75 -2.46 -0.37
N GLN A 397 -27.01 -3.33 -1.34
CA GLN A 397 -27.77 -4.55 -1.12
C GLN A 397 -27.06 -5.45 -0.10
N GLY A 398 -27.79 -5.85 0.95
CA GLY A 398 -27.25 -6.74 1.98
C GLY A 398 -26.44 -6.05 3.07
N MET A 399 -26.32 -4.72 3.05
CA MET A 399 -25.66 -3.94 4.11
C MET A 399 -26.62 -2.96 4.77
N GLN A 400 -26.28 -2.58 6.01
CA GLN A 400 -26.90 -1.45 6.69
C GLN A 400 -26.08 -0.20 6.39
N VAL A 401 -26.70 0.78 5.75
CA VAL A 401 -26.06 2.05 5.39
C VAL A 401 -26.33 3.08 6.48
N THR A 402 -25.26 3.60 7.10
CA THR A 402 -25.31 4.63 8.13
C THR A 402 -24.45 5.83 7.73
N PRO A 403 -25.00 7.05 7.69
CA PRO A 403 -24.19 8.24 7.46
C PRO A 403 -23.30 8.53 8.66
N GLU A 404 -22.03 8.79 8.40
CA GLU A 404 -21.04 9.23 9.38
C GLU A 404 -20.33 10.47 8.85
N TYR A 405 -19.82 11.29 9.75
CA TYR A 405 -19.07 12.50 9.42
C TYR A 405 -17.91 12.67 10.40
N ILE A 406 -16.89 13.39 9.95
CA ILE A 406 -15.81 13.89 10.78
C ILE A 406 -15.80 15.41 10.63
N ASP A 407 -15.53 16.10 11.73
CA ASP A 407 -15.40 17.55 11.73
C ASP A 407 -13.92 17.87 11.66
N ILE A 408 -13.52 18.69 10.68
CA ILE A 408 -12.13 19.09 10.48
C ILE A 408 -12.06 20.59 10.71
N ASP A 409 -11.39 20.97 11.78
CA ASP A 409 -11.05 22.35 12.11
C ASP A 409 -9.87 22.80 11.23
N THR A 410 -10.16 23.62 10.23
CA THR A 410 -9.23 24.19 9.25
C THR A 410 -8.84 25.62 9.64
N GLU A 411 -8.10 26.34 8.80
CA GLU A 411 -7.66 27.71 9.08
C GLU A 411 -8.83 28.67 9.41
N ASP A 412 -8.73 29.36 10.55
CA ASP A 412 -9.72 30.34 11.00
C ASP A 412 -9.61 31.68 10.26
N THR A 413 -8.41 32.06 9.84
CA THR A 413 -8.08 33.37 9.26
C THR A 413 -7.73 33.27 7.78
N ILE A 414 -8.58 33.83 6.92
CA ILE A 414 -8.44 33.73 5.45
C ILE A 414 -8.64 32.28 4.96
N ASN A 415 -9.67 31.62 5.49
CA ASN A 415 -10.02 30.25 5.10
C ASN A 415 -10.22 30.10 3.57
N GLY A 416 -9.34 29.32 2.94
CA GLY A 416 -9.37 28.92 1.53
C GLY A 416 -10.07 27.60 1.23
N ASP A 417 -10.83 27.03 2.17
CA ASP A 417 -11.62 25.82 1.99
C ASP A 417 -12.56 25.95 0.79
N ALA A 418 -12.52 24.97 -0.10
CA ALA A 418 -13.29 25.04 -1.33
C ALA A 418 -13.66 23.66 -1.88
N GLY A 419 -14.85 23.57 -2.48
CA GLY A 419 -15.25 22.46 -3.34
C GLY A 419 -15.10 22.81 -4.81
N HIS A 420 -14.54 21.89 -5.62
CA HIS A 420 -14.42 22.06 -7.07
C HIS A 420 -14.85 20.78 -7.81
N GLY A 421 -15.58 20.94 -8.91
CA GLY A 421 -16.05 19.81 -9.71
C GLY A 421 -17.07 18.95 -8.97
N MET A 422 -17.16 17.66 -9.32
CA MET A 422 -18.04 16.71 -8.66
C MET A 422 -17.30 16.08 -7.47
N HIS A 423 -17.66 16.48 -6.26
CA HIS A 423 -17.01 16.03 -5.02
C HIS A 423 -18.03 15.55 -4.00
N ALA A 424 -17.54 14.83 -2.99
CA ALA A 424 -18.34 14.38 -1.84
C ALA A 424 -19.09 15.54 -1.17
N ASP A 425 -20.24 15.25 -0.57
CA ASP A 425 -20.97 16.23 0.24
C ASP A 425 -20.06 16.72 1.38
N VAL A 426 -19.83 18.04 1.42
CA VAL A 426 -19.06 18.73 2.46
C VAL A 426 -19.81 19.99 2.88
N VAL A 427 -19.78 20.31 4.16
CA VAL A 427 -20.26 21.59 4.69
C VAL A 427 -19.03 22.44 5.00
N ILE A 428 -18.84 23.50 4.22
CA ILE A 428 -17.74 24.44 4.43
C ILE A 428 -18.29 25.61 5.23
N HIS A 429 -17.75 25.80 6.44
CA HIS A 429 -18.10 26.93 7.29
C HIS A 429 -17.20 28.11 6.94
N PRO A 430 -17.74 29.27 6.55
CA PRO A 430 -16.91 30.46 6.39
C PRO A 430 -16.33 30.85 7.75
N GLY A 431 -15.01 31.04 7.82
CA GLY A 431 -14.32 31.49 9.04
C GLY A 431 -14.98 32.73 9.65
N GLU A 432 -14.98 32.82 10.99
CA GLU A 432 -15.57 33.97 11.66
C GLU A 432 -14.88 35.27 11.21
N PRO A 433 -15.63 36.33 10.85
CA PRO A 433 -15.02 37.61 10.55
C PRO A 433 -14.38 38.17 11.83
N THR A 434 -13.05 38.26 11.84
CA THR A 434 -12.24 38.89 12.90
C THR A 434 -12.63 40.33 13.18
#